data_AF-B3EK14-F1
#
_entry.id   AF-B3EK14-F1
#
_cell.length_a   1.000
_cell.length_b   1.000
_cell.length_c   1.000
_cell.angle_alpha   90.00
_cell.angle_beta   90.00
_cell.angle_gamma   90.00
#
_symmetry.space_group_name_H-M   'P 1'
#
loop_
_entity.id
_entity.type
_entity.pdbx_description
1 polymer ?
#
loop_
_entity_poly.entity_id
_entity_poly.type
_entity_poly.pdbx_seq_one_letter_code
_entity_poly.pdbx_strand_id
1 'polypeptide(L)'
;MRRKTEARKESGSSLGPVKSEHLFHRMHDFRNYMEKRVLATVYGLVQGVGFRMFVKRRASQTGLKGTVRNMPNGTVEIDAQGPEGLVNELLKNVRTGPPASKVSALDVVPQPPDHTMKGFRIMQ
;
A
#
# COMPACT_ATOMS: atom_id res chain seq x y z
N MET A 1 66.79 -26.36 4.51
CA MET A 1 65.47 -25.89 4.98
C MET A 1 64.41 -26.29 3.95
N ARG A 2 63.25 -26.77 4.40
CA ARG A 2 62.23 -27.52 3.65
C ARG A 2 61.15 -26.61 3.00
N ARG A 3 60.42 -27.22 2.04
CA ARG A 3 59.15 -26.88 1.36
C ARG A 3 59.35 -26.22 -0.01
N LYS A 4 59.00 -26.82 -1.17
CA LYS A 4 57.66 -27.25 -1.68
C LYS A 4 56.66 -26.08 -1.54
N THR A 5 55.82 -25.64 -2.47
CA THR A 5 55.06 -26.34 -3.53
C THR A 5 54.29 -25.27 -4.33
N GLU A 6 53.91 -25.62 -5.56
CA GLU A 6 52.62 -25.33 -6.21
C GLU A 6 52.24 -23.93 -6.72
N ALA A 7 52.03 -23.91 -8.04
CA ALA A 7 51.07 -23.07 -8.74
C ALA A 7 49.70 -23.06 -8.05
N ARG A 8 49.02 -21.90 -8.08
CA ARG A 8 47.56 -21.83 -8.01
C ARG A 8 47.01 -21.31 -9.33
N LYS A 9 46.52 -22.26 -10.12
CA LYS A 9 45.40 -22.10 -11.05
C LYS A 9 44.10 -21.91 -10.26
N GLU A 10 43.08 -21.40 -10.97
CA GLU A 10 41.65 -21.50 -10.70
C GLU A 10 41.09 -20.54 -9.62
N SER A 11 39.93 -19.91 -9.77
CA SER A 11 38.86 -20.04 -10.77
C SER A 11 37.79 -18.98 -10.49
N GLY A 12 37.21 -18.45 -11.58
CA GLY A 12 35.92 -17.78 -11.71
C GLY A 12 35.14 -17.31 -10.47
N SER A 13 34.79 -16.03 -10.48
CA SER A 13 33.38 -15.69 -10.31
C SER A 13 33.04 -14.69 -11.40
N SER A 14 32.58 -15.25 -12.52
CA SER A 14 31.82 -14.51 -13.51
C SER A 14 30.66 -13.82 -12.80
N LEU A 15 30.61 -12.50 -12.83
CA LEU A 15 29.33 -11.80 -12.80
C LEU A 15 28.64 -12.14 -14.13
N GLY A 16 28.12 -13.37 -14.21
CA GLY A 16 27.19 -13.76 -15.25
C GLY A 16 25.96 -12.84 -15.17
N PRO A 17 25.23 -12.66 -16.27
CA PRO A 17 24.02 -11.87 -16.27
C PRO A 17 23.09 -12.41 -15.19
N VAL A 18 22.76 -11.58 -14.20
CA VAL A 18 21.82 -11.94 -13.14
C VAL A 18 20.50 -12.26 -13.84
N LYS A 19 20.18 -13.55 -13.95
CA LYS A 19 19.01 -14.04 -14.69
C LYS A 19 17.79 -13.27 -14.21
N SER A 20 17.16 -12.57 -15.13
CA SER A 20 16.04 -11.63 -14.92
C SER A 20 14.92 -12.20 -14.04
N GLU A 21 14.70 -13.52 -14.06
CA GLU A 21 13.71 -14.23 -13.23
C GLU A 21 13.90 -14.08 -11.72
N HIS A 22 15.15 -13.95 -11.22
CA HIS A 22 15.40 -13.79 -9.78
C HIS A 22 15.19 -12.34 -9.30
N LEU A 23 15.28 -11.35 -10.20
CA LEU A 23 15.02 -9.96 -9.87
C LEU A 23 13.53 -9.71 -9.64
N PHE A 24 12.66 -10.40 -10.40
CA PHE A 24 11.21 -10.32 -10.24
C PHE A 24 10.72 -10.86 -8.89
N HIS A 25 11.28 -11.98 -8.41
CA HIS A 25 10.97 -12.49 -7.07
C HIS A 25 11.37 -11.50 -5.97
N ARG A 26 12.59 -10.94 -6.06
CA ARG A 26 13.07 -9.94 -5.10
C ARG A 26 12.18 -8.68 -5.11
N MET A 27 11.74 -8.21 -6.28
CA MET A 27 10.80 -7.07 -6.39
C MET A 27 9.40 -7.38 -5.86
N HIS A 28 8.90 -8.61 -6.04
CA HIS A 28 7.61 -9.04 -5.48
C HIS A 28 7.66 -9.12 -3.96
N ASP A 29 8.73 -9.68 -3.41
CA ASP A 29 8.93 -9.75 -1.96
C ASP A 29 9.07 -8.34 -1.36
N PHE A 30 9.86 -7.44 -1.96
CA PHE A 30 9.94 -6.04 -1.51
C PHE A 30 8.58 -5.32 -1.53
N ARG A 31 7.74 -5.62 -2.52
CA ARG A 31 6.40 -5.03 -2.64
C ARG A 31 5.48 -5.51 -1.52
N ASN A 32 5.60 -6.77 -1.13
CA ASN A 32 4.87 -7.35 0.01
C ASN A 32 5.42 -6.83 1.36
N TYR A 33 6.73 -6.63 1.48
CA TYR A 33 7.37 -6.12 2.70
C TYR A 33 7.04 -4.65 3.01
N MET A 34 6.54 -3.88 2.02
CA MET A 34 6.14 -2.47 2.17
C MET A 34 4.62 -2.28 2.04
N GLU A 35 3.82 -3.35 2.12
CA GLU A 35 2.37 -3.23 2.20
C GLU A 35 1.97 -2.65 3.55
N LYS A 36 1.15 -1.60 3.50
CA LYS A 36 0.54 -0.94 4.65
C LYS A 36 -0.95 -1.15 4.56
N ARG A 37 -1.58 -1.52 5.68
CA ARG A 37 -3.04 -1.47 5.84
C ARG A 37 -3.39 -0.51 6.95
N VAL A 38 -4.44 0.27 6.75
CA VAL A 38 -4.97 1.20 7.74
C VAL A 38 -6.49 1.15 7.78
N LEU A 39 -7.04 1.30 8.98
CA LEU A 39 -8.40 1.74 9.19
C LEU A 39 -8.38 3.23 9.48
N ALA A 40 -9.09 4.02 8.68
CA ALA A 40 -9.18 5.46 8.84
C ALA A 40 -10.62 5.90 9.06
N THR A 41 -10.85 6.74 10.05
CA THR A 41 -12.16 7.33 10.36
C THR A 41 -12.12 8.82 10.06
N VAL A 42 -13.00 9.24 9.17
CA VAL A 42 -13.11 10.62 8.71
C VAL A 42 -14.31 11.29 9.37
N TYR A 43 -14.05 12.44 10.00
CA TYR A 43 -15.06 13.24 10.71
C TYR A 43 -15.37 14.53 9.93
N GLY A 44 -16.58 15.05 10.12
CA GLY A 44 -17.02 16.34 9.58
C GLY A 44 -18.22 16.23 8.63
N LEU A 45 -18.33 17.16 7.68
CA LEU A 45 -19.33 17.12 6.62
C LEU A 45 -18.84 16.18 5.51
N VAL A 46 -19.05 14.87 5.72
CA VAL A 46 -18.48 13.81 4.87
C VAL A 46 -19.53 12.83 4.32
N GLN A 47 -20.79 12.95 4.71
CA GLN A 47 -21.91 12.19 4.14
C GLN A 47 -22.78 13.08 3.25
N GLY A 48 -23.47 12.51 2.27
CA GLY A 48 -24.28 13.27 1.29
C GLY A 48 -23.47 14.08 0.26
N VAL A 49 -22.13 14.10 0.36
CA VAL A 49 -21.23 14.94 -0.45
C VAL A 49 -20.40 14.15 -1.48
N GLY A 50 -20.77 12.90 -1.75
CA GLY A 50 -20.05 12.03 -2.69
C GLY A 50 -18.71 11.49 -2.17
N PHE A 51 -18.43 11.58 -0.87
CA PHE A 51 -17.14 11.21 -0.26
C PHE A 51 -16.72 9.76 -0.56
N ARG A 52 -17.63 8.79 -0.41
CA ARG A 52 -17.35 7.37 -0.72
C ARG A 52 -16.92 7.16 -2.18
N MET A 53 -17.55 7.86 -3.12
CA MET A 53 -17.19 7.81 -4.54
C MET A 53 -15.82 8.44 -4.81
N PHE A 54 -15.51 9.56 -4.14
CA PHE A 54 -14.20 10.19 -4.20
C PHE A 54 -13.09 9.23 -3.75
N VAL A 55 -13.25 8.60 -2.58
CA VAL A 55 -12.29 7.63 -2.04
C VAL A 55 -12.14 6.43 -2.97
N LYS A 56 -13.25 5.82 -3.41
CA LYS A 56 -13.24 4.66 -4.33
C LYS A 56 -12.45 4.97 -5.60
N ARG A 57 -12.68 6.14 -6.22
CA ARG A 57 -11.99 6.54 -7.46
C ARG A 57 -10.48 6.65 -7.26
N ARG A 58 -10.02 7.36 -6.23
CA ARG A 58 -8.59 7.53 -5.94
C ARG A 58 -7.90 6.20 -5.61
N ALA A 59 -8.53 5.38 -4.80
CA ALA A 59 -7.99 4.08 -4.43
C ALA A 59 -7.93 3.11 -5.63
N SER A 60 -8.97 3.11 -6.48
CA SER A 60 -9.01 2.24 -7.66
C SER A 60 -7.98 2.63 -8.73
N GLN A 61 -7.72 3.94 -8.92
CA GLN A 61 -6.71 4.43 -9.87
C GLN A 61 -5.27 4.03 -9.51
N THR A 62 -5.01 3.81 -8.22
CA THR A 62 -3.70 3.45 -7.68
C THR A 62 -3.57 1.95 -7.39
N GLY A 63 -4.62 1.17 -7.63
CA GLY A 63 -4.63 -0.27 -7.36
C GLY A 63 -4.69 -0.65 -5.88
N LEU A 64 -5.03 0.30 -4.99
CA LEU A 64 -5.24 0.01 -3.58
C LEU A 64 -6.44 -0.93 -3.40
N LYS A 65 -6.34 -1.80 -2.39
CA LYS A 65 -7.40 -2.72 -1.97
C LYS A 65 -8.10 -2.16 -0.75
N GLY A 66 -9.39 -2.43 -0.59
CA GLY A 66 -10.10 -1.81 0.53
C GLY A 66 -11.60 -1.70 0.42
N THR A 67 -12.15 -1.02 1.42
CA THR A 67 -13.55 -0.63 1.49
C THR A 67 -13.69 0.81 1.97
N VAL A 68 -14.80 1.44 1.62
CA VAL A 68 -15.23 2.70 2.22
C VAL A 68 -16.73 2.65 2.51
N ARG A 69 -17.14 3.09 3.69
CA ARG A 69 -18.54 3.04 4.15
C ARG A 69 -18.93 4.24 4.98
N ASN A 70 -20.22 4.56 4.96
CA ASN A 70 -20.80 5.54 5.87
C ASN A 70 -21.09 4.85 7.19
N MET A 71 -20.83 5.53 8.29
CA MET A 71 -21.15 5.05 9.62
C MET A 71 -22.43 5.72 10.13
N PRO A 72 -23.25 5.04 10.96
CA PRO A 72 -24.49 5.61 11.49
C PRO A 72 -24.29 6.89 12.33
N ASN A 73 -23.11 7.05 12.93
CA ASN A 73 -22.73 8.24 13.70
C ASN A 73 -22.31 9.45 12.83
N GLY A 74 -22.51 9.38 11.51
CA GLY A 74 -22.20 10.46 10.57
C GLY A 74 -20.76 10.47 10.02
N THR A 75 -19.87 9.58 10.47
CA THR A 75 -18.49 9.50 9.95
C THR A 75 -18.40 8.66 8.68
N VAL A 76 -17.23 8.67 8.05
CA VAL A 76 -16.87 7.73 6.98
C VAL A 76 -15.71 6.86 7.46
N GLU A 77 -15.82 5.56 7.31
CA GLU A 77 -14.75 4.60 7.59
C GLU A 77 -14.13 4.11 6.28
N ILE A 78 -12.80 4.04 6.26
CA ILE A 78 -11.99 3.60 5.13
C ILE A 78 -11.06 2.50 5.62
N ASP A 79 -11.15 1.30 5.02
CA ASP A 79 -10.13 0.26 5.13
C ASP A 79 -9.31 0.27 3.85
N ALA A 80 -8.02 0.57 3.92
CA ALA A 80 -7.16 0.68 2.75
C ALA A 80 -5.85 -0.08 2.94
N GLN A 81 -5.51 -0.90 1.94
CA GLN A 81 -4.27 -1.67 1.89
C GLN A 81 -3.56 -1.52 0.54
N GLY A 82 -2.24 -1.41 0.60
CA GLY A 82 -1.35 -1.50 -0.55
C GLY A 82 0.02 -0.93 -0.23
N PRO A 83 0.82 -0.56 -1.24
CA PRO A 83 2.12 0.07 -1.03
C PRO A 83 2.00 1.30 -0.13
N GLU A 84 2.86 1.42 0.88
CA GLU A 84 2.79 2.49 1.88
C GLU A 84 2.66 3.90 1.25
N GLY A 85 3.45 4.20 0.22
CA GLY A 85 3.40 5.50 -0.46
C GLY A 85 2.02 5.85 -1.00
N LEU A 86 1.32 4.87 -1.58
CA LEU A 86 0.00 5.05 -2.17
C LEU A 86 -1.08 5.18 -1.09
N VAL A 87 -0.98 4.41 0.00
CA VAL A 87 -1.87 4.56 1.16
C VAL A 87 -1.71 5.95 1.77
N ASN A 88 -0.48 6.42 1.96
CA ASN A 88 -0.22 7.76 2.48
C ASN A 88 -0.75 8.86 1.55
N GLU A 89 -0.64 8.68 0.23
CA GLU A 89 -1.23 9.59 -0.76
C GLU A 89 -2.77 9.60 -0.68
N LEU A 90 -3.40 8.44 -0.57
CA LEU A 90 -4.85 8.34 -0.36
C LEU A 90 -5.26 9.11 0.90
N LEU A 91 -4.56 8.92 2.02
CA LEU A 91 -4.86 9.63 3.27
C LEU A 91 -4.71 11.15 3.14
N LYS A 92 -3.71 11.64 2.40
CA LYS A 92 -3.58 13.07 2.10
C LYS A 92 -4.79 13.59 1.33
N ASN A 93 -5.23 12.88 0.29
CA ASN A 93 -6.42 13.23 -0.47
C ASN A 93 -7.69 13.18 0.39
N VAL A 94 -7.80 12.22 1.31
CA VAL A 94 -8.93 12.08 2.25
C VAL A 94 -9.00 13.27 3.21
N ARG A 95 -7.87 13.83 3.66
CA ARG A 95 -7.86 15.04 4.49
C ARG A 95 -8.48 16.26 3.80
N THR A 96 -8.36 16.35 2.47
CA THR A 96 -8.99 17.40 1.68
C THR A 96 -10.44 17.07 1.31
N GLY A 97 -10.70 15.83 0.89
CA GLY A 97 -12.01 15.37 0.45
C GLY A 97 -12.47 15.97 -0.89
N PRO A 98 -13.70 15.64 -1.35
CA PRO A 98 -14.32 16.28 -2.52
C PRO A 98 -14.75 17.73 -2.22
N PRO A 99 -15.00 18.57 -3.25
CA PRO A 99 -15.29 20.01 -3.08
C PRO A 99 -16.44 20.37 -2.14
N ALA A 100 -17.46 19.52 -2.05
CA ALA A 100 -18.62 19.75 -1.18
C ALA A 100 -18.42 19.27 0.27
N SER A 101 -17.27 18.69 0.60
CA SER A 101 -16.98 18.16 1.94
C SER A 101 -16.23 19.15 2.82
N LYS A 102 -16.31 18.93 4.13
CA LYS A 102 -15.45 19.60 5.11
C LYS A 102 -14.99 18.59 6.14
N VAL A 103 -13.73 18.15 6.02
CA VAL A 103 -13.12 17.22 6.97
C VAL A 103 -12.67 17.99 8.21
N SER A 104 -13.14 17.57 9.39
CA SER A 104 -12.75 18.18 10.67
C SER A 104 -11.63 17.41 11.36
N ALA A 105 -11.60 16.09 11.21
CA ALA A 105 -10.56 15.23 11.76
C ALA A 105 -10.40 13.96 10.91
N LEU A 106 -9.22 13.33 11.03
CA LEU A 106 -8.90 12.06 10.42
C LEU A 106 -8.06 11.23 11.39
N ASP A 107 -8.66 10.18 11.92
CA ASP A 107 -7.98 9.20 12.76
C ASP A 107 -7.53 8.02 11.89
N VAL A 108 -6.32 7.53 12.11
CA VAL A 108 -5.71 6.45 11.31
C VAL A 108 -5.09 5.44 12.24
N VAL A 109 -5.55 4.19 12.13
CA VAL A 109 -5.06 3.06 12.92
C VAL A 109 -4.41 2.05 11.98
N PRO A 110 -3.10 1.78 12.12
CA PRO A 110 -2.43 0.72 11.39
C PRO A 110 -3.09 -0.64 11.64
N GLN A 111 -3.15 -1.49 10.63
CA GLN A 111 -3.68 -2.85 10.72
C GLN A 111 -2.69 -3.86 10.11
N PRO A 112 -2.70 -5.12 10.55
CA PRO A 112 -2.00 -6.19 9.85
C PRO A 112 -2.51 -6.32 8.41
N PRO A 113 -1.63 -6.55 7.43
CA PRO A 113 -2.03 -6.84 6.05
C PRO A 113 -3.00 -8.03 5.97
N ASP A 114 -4.02 -7.89 5.14
CA ASP A 114 -4.97 -8.94 4.77
C ASP A 114 -4.79 -9.27 3.29
N HIS A 115 -4.20 -10.44 3.01
CA HIS A 115 -3.92 -10.89 1.64
C HIS A 115 -5.17 -11.40 0.90
N THR A 116 -6.33 -11.48 1.56
CA THR A 116 -7.59 -11.88 0.94
C THR A 116 -8.33 -10.70 0.28
N MET A 117 -7.96 -9.45 0.61
CA MET A 117 -8.58 -8.25 0.07
C MET A 117 -8.40 -8.16 -1.45
N LYS A 118 -9.49 -7.82 -2.15
CA LYS A 118 -9.51 -7.67 -3.61
C LYS A 118 -10.22 -6.39 -4.01
N GLY A 119 -9.53 -5.60 -4.83
CA GLY A 119 -10.03 -4.33 -5.35
C GLY A 119 -10.48 -3.37 -4.25
N PHE A 120 -11.14 -2.28 -4.66
CA PHE A 120 -11.66 -1.28 -3.73
C PHE A 120 -13.17 -1.12 -3.91
N ARG A 121 -13.95 -1.27 -2.83
CA ARG A 121 -15.41 -1.31 -2.89
C ARG A 121 -16.05 -0.26 -1.99
N ILE A 122 -17.25 0.17 -2.36
CA ILE A 122 -18.11 0.96 -1.47
C ILE A 122 -19.03 -0.04 -0.77
N MET A 123 -19.12 0.04 0.56
CA MET A 123 -20.11 -0.71 1.31
C MET A 123 -21.29 0.20 1.68
N GLN A 124 -22.44 -0.43 1.90
CA GLN A 124 -23.66 0.26 2.34
C GLN A 124 -23.59 0.55 3.84
#